data_AF-A0AA35GAE6-F1
#
_entry.id   AF-A0AA35GAE6-F1
#
_cell.length_a   1.000
_cell.length_b   1.000
_cell.length_c   1.000
_cell.angle_alpha   90.00
_cell.angle_beta   90.00
_cell.angle_gamma   90.00
#
_symmetry.space_group_name_H-M   'P 1'
#
loop_
_entity.id
_entity.type
_entity.pdbx_description
1 polymer ?
#
loop_
_entity_poly.entity_id
_entity_poly.type
_entity_poly.pdbx_seq_one_letter_code
_entity_poly.pdbx_strand_id
1 'polypeptide(L)'
;MFRRLVANLRMYRDFLAGWWKYRHRLKRDDEWIRRYAQAKGLQVNPHRMFYTNLKIWIEENRDLYGNQYCPCFEPTGDPAFDRKLLCPCHFALADIEAKGTCHCVLFGRAGLTEAEWAAAEAELKREYRPRLNLVGNRLDTRGQPKDPRRGLDVPDAMHQVKQALTAVKGDLTVVVGQPGSVENLKRLARVRGFGFESRQLAPEAYEVTLRRP
;
A
#
# COMPACT_ATOMS: atom_id res chain seq x y z
N MET A 1 15.34 -23.24 -5.65
CA MET A 1 15.36 -22.58 -6.98
C MET A 1 13.95 -22.43 -7.58
N PHE A 2 13.15 -23.51 -7.66
CA PHE A 2 11.81 -23.51 -8.26
C PHE A 2 10.78 -22.53 -7.63
N ARG A 3 10.70 -22.46 -6.30
CA ARG A 3 9.80 -21.53 -5.58
C ARG A 3 10.06 -20.04 -5.90
N ARG A 4 11.33 -19.64 -6.10
CA ARG A 4 11.70 -18.27 -6.49
C ARG A 4 11.27 -17.96 -7.91
N LEU A 5 11.38 -18.93 -8.82
CA LEU A 5 10.99 -18.80 -10.22
C LEU A 5 9.47 -18.59 -10.37
N VAL A 6 8.67 -19.39 -9.65
CA VAL A 6 7.20 -19.28 -9.62
C VAL A 6 6.74 -17.94 -9.02
N ALA A 7 7.39 -17.47 -7.95
CA ALA A 7 7.09 -16.17 -7.34
C ALA A 7 7.37 -15.00 -8.29
N ASN A 8 8.49 -15.05 -9.02
CA ASN A 8 8.84 -14.04 -10.03
C ASN A 8 7.82 -14.02 -11.18
N LEU A 9 7.41 -15.19 -11.68
CA LEU A 9 6.38 -15.30 -12.73
C LEU A 9 5.04 -14.68 -12.30
N ARG A 10 4.59 -14.96 -11.06
CA ARG A 10 3.37 -14.35 -10.51
C ARG A 10 3.48 -12.83 -10.44
N MET A 11 4.60 -12.31 -9.95
CA MET A 11 4.85 -10.87 -9.86
C MET A 11 4.74 -10.20 -11.23
N TYR A 12 5.39 -10.75 -12.26
CA TYR A 12 5.32 -10.19 -13.62
C TYR A 12 3.91 -10.28 -14.21
N ARG A 13 3.20 -11.38 -13.98
CA ARG A 13 1.81 -11.52 -14.43
C ARG A 13 0.90 -10.47 -13.79
N ASP A 14 1.02 -10.29 -12.48
CA ASP A 14 0.20 -9.34 -11.73
C ASP A 14 0.54 -7.88 -12.16
N PHE A 15 1.83 -7.58 -12.40
CA PHE A 15 2.28 -6.32 -12.99
C PHE A 15 1.65 -6.06 -14.36
N LEU A 16 1.74 -7.03 -15.29
CA LEU A 16 1.21 -6.88 -16.63
C LEU A 16 -0.31 -6.73 -16.64
N ALA A 17 -1.02 -7.45 -15.77
CA ALA A 17 -2.46 -7.32 -15.61
C ALA A 17 -2.85 -5.91 -15.11
N GLY A 18 -2.15 -5.40 -14.08
CA GLY A 18 -2.36 -4.04 -13.58
C GLY A 18 -2.03 -2.97 -14.62
N TRP A 19 -0.88 -3.12 -15.30
CA TRP A 19 -0.49 -2.23 -16.39
C TRP A 19 -1.55 -2.21 -17.50
N TRP A 20 -2.01 -3.38 -17.94
CA TRP A 20 -3.03 -3.48 -18.98
C TRP A 20 -4.36 -2.83 -18.57
N LYS A 21 -4.82 -3.12 -17.34
CA LYS A 21 -6.06 -2.57 -16.77
C LYS A 21 -6.03 -1.05 -16.71
N TYR A 22 -4.90 -0.47 -16.30
CA TYR A 22 -4.80 0.96 -16.00
C TYR A 22 -4.04 1.80 -17.04
N ARG A 23 -3.53 1.21 -18.13
CA ARG A 23 -2.59 1.83 -19.10
C ARG A 23 -2.89 3.28 -19.49
N HIS A 24 -4.16 3.63 -19.74
CA HIS A 24 -4.54 4.99 -20.14
C HIS A 24 -4.43 5.97 -18.96
N ARG A 25 -4.82 5.53 -17.77
CA ARG A 25 -4.75 6.36 -16.55
C ARG A 25 -3.32 6.48 -16.03
N LEU A 26 -2.50 5.45 -16.20
CA LEU A 26 -1.07 5.48 -15.86
C LEU A 26 -0.28 6.54 -16.63
N LYS A 27 -0.70 6.88 -17.87
CA LYS A 27 -0.09 7.97 -18.64
C LYS A 27 -0.45 9.34 -18.04
N ARG A 28 -1.74 9.56 -17.75
CA ARG A 28 -2.21 10.78 -17.09
C ARG A 28 -1.55 10.99 -15.73
N ASP A 29 -1.44 9.92 -14.95
CA ASP A 29 -0.75 9.94 -13.65
C ASP A 29 0.72 10.29 -13.81
N ASP A 30 1.39 9.77 -14.85
CA ASP A 30 2.79 10.11 -15.12
C ASP A 30 2.98 11.61 -15.35
N GLU A 31 2.15 12.19 -16.21
CA GLU A 31 2.20 13.62 -16.53
C GLU A 31 1.95 14.46 -15.29
N TRP A 32 0.95 14.10 -14.50
CA TRP A 32 0.61 14.81 -13.26
C TRP A 32 1.71 14.69 -12.19
N ILE A 33 2.25 13.48 -11.95
CA ILE A 33 3.35 13.25 -11.01
C ILE A 33 4.58 14.07 -11.41
N ARG A 34 4.97 14.03 -12.70
CA ARG A 34 6.15 14.76 -13.19
C ARG A 34 5.98 16.27 -13.10
N ARG A 35 4.78 16.80 -13.40
CA ARG A 35 4.49 18.23 -13.24
C ARG A 35 4.61 18.66 -11.78
N TYR A 36 4.08 17.87 -10.83
CA TYR A 36 4.24 18.16 -9.41
C TYR A 36 5.71 18.13 -8.99
N ALA A 37 6.46 17.10 -9.41
CA ALA A 37 7.88 16.97 -9.10
C ALA A 37 8.67 18.18 -9.62
N GLN A 38 8.45 18.57 -10.88
CA GLN A 38 9.08 19.74 -11.49
C GLN A 38 8.77 21.03 -10.72
N ALA A 39 7.48 21.28 -10.41
CA ALA A 39 7.05 22.47 -9.70
C ALA A 39 7.62 22.58 -8.26
N LYS A 40 8.04 21.45 -7.68
CA LYS A 40 8.64 21.39 -6.34
C LYS A 40 10.15 21.17 -6.34
N GLY A 41 10.80 21.15 -7.51
CA GLY A 41 12.24 20.87 -7.62
C GLY A 41 12.63 19.46 -7.17
N LEU A 42 11.71 18.51 -7.30
CA LEU A 42 11.88 17.11 -6.91
C LEU A 42 12.19 16.24 -8.13
N GLN A 43 12.70 15.04 -7.86
CA GLN A 43 12.85 13.96 -8.85
C GLN A 43 11.80 12.88 -8.60
N VAL A 44 11.45 12.15 -9.66
CA VAL A 44 10.65 10.93 -9.57
C VAL A 44 11.57 9.73 -9.54
N ASN A 45 11.14 8.64 -8.92
CA ASN A 45 11.92 7.40 -8.88
C ASN A 45 12.31 6.93 -10.31
N PRO A 46 13.61 6.71 -10.60
CA PRO A 46 14.09 6.36 -11.93
C PRO A 46 13.81 4.89 -12.30
N HIS A 47 13.56 4.01 -11.34
CA HIS A 47 13.36 2.58 -11.56
C HIS A 47 11.94 2.31 -12.08
N ARG A 48 11.82 2.22 -13.41
CA ARG A 48 10.54 2.15 -14.15
C ARG A 48 9.51 1.16 -13.59
N MET A 49 9.93 -0.05 -13.21
CA MET A 49 9.00 -1.07 -12.70
C MET A 49 8.45 -0.70 -11.32
N PHE A 50 9.31 -0.19 -10.43
CA PHE A 50 8.90 0.27 -9.10
C PHE A 50 7.95 1.48 -9.22
N TYR A 51 8.37 2.47 -9.98
CA TYR A 51 7.58 3.68 -10.26
C TYR A 51 6.21 3.36 -10.91
N THR A 52 6.16 2.42 -11.86
CA THR A 52 4.90 2.00 -12.48
C THR A 52 4.00 1.25 -11.51
N ASN A 53 4.56 0.42 -10.63
CA ASN A 53 3.78 -0.26 -9.57
C ASN A 53 3.13 0.73 -8.61
N LEU A 54 3.84 1.79 -8.20
CA LEU A 54 3.25 2.83 -7.35
C LEU A 54 2.03 3.49 -8.02
N LYS A 55 2.12 3.79 -9.32
CA LYS A 55 0.98 4.33 -10.08
C LYS A 55 -0.17 3.33 -10.17
N ILE A 56 0.11 2.04 -10.38
CA ILE A 56 -0.92 0.98 -10.35
C ILE A 56 -1.60 0.93 -8.98
N TRP A 57 -0.85 0.98 -7.88
CA TRP A 57 -1.43 0.94 -6.53
C TRP A 57 -2.24 2.20 -6.20
N ILE A 58 -1.84 3.36 -6.71
CA ILE A 58 -2.65 4.59 -6.63
C ILE A 58 -3.98 4.41 -7.37
N GLU A 59 -3.96 3.81 -8.56
CA GLU A 59 -5.17 3.48 -9.32
C GLU A 59 -6.06 2.44 -8.62
N GLU A 60 -5.47 1.42 -7.99
CA GLU A 60 -6.21 0.48 -7.15
C GLU A 60 -6.90 1.20 -5.98
N ASN A 61 -6.24 2.18 -5.36
CA ASN A 61 -6.82 3.01 -4.31
C ASN A 61 -7.96 3.89 -4.83
N ARG A 62 -7.86 4.42 -6.06
CA ARG A 62 -8.97 5.13 -6.70
C ARG A 62 -10.18 4.22 -6.92
N ASP A 63 -9.96 3.00 -7.40
CA ASP A 63 -11.04 2.01 -7.56
C ASP A 63 -11.64 1.61 -6.20
N LEU A 64 -10.81 1.45 -5.15
CA LEU A 64 -11.24 0.93 -3.84
C LEU A 64 -11.91 1.99 -2.94
N TYR A 65 -11.39 3.21 -2.97
CA TYR A 65 -11.76 4.29 -2.04
C TYR A 65 -12.35 5.52 -2.74
N GLY A 66 -12.40 5.54 -4.07
CA GLY A 66 -12.89 6.67 -4.87
C GLY A 66 -11.91 7.85 -4.93
N ASN A 67 -10.72 7.73 -4.34
CA ASN A 67 -9.76 8.83 -4.19
C ASN A 67 -8.32 8.36 -4.38
N GLN A 68 -7.44 9.32 -4.68
CA GLN A 68 -6.02 9.10 -4.94
C GLN A 68 -5.20 9.00 -3.63
N TYR A 69 -5.52 8.06 -2.76
CA TYR A 69 -4.77 7.87 -1.51
C TYR A 69 -3.35 7.37 -1.76
N CYS A 70 -2.41 7.78 -0.91
CA CYS A 70 -1.05 7.27 -0.85
C CYS A 70 -1.06 5.73 -0.84
N PRO A 71 -0.29 5.05 -1.69
CA PRO A 71 -0.34 3.60 -1.78
C PRO A 71 0.26 2.90 -0.55
N CYS A 72 0.90 3.64 0.35
CA CYS A 72 1.58 3.10 1.54
C CYS A 72 0.72 3.08 2.81
N PHE A 73 -0.43 3.75 2.82
CA PHE A 73 -1.29 3.83 3.99
C PHE A 73 -2.76 3.71 3.58
N GLU A 74 -3.50 2.85 4.28
CA GLU A 74 -4.95 2.80 4.17
C GLU A 74 -5.61 4.03 4.83
N PRO A 75 -6.77 4.50 4.32
CA PRO A 75 -7.55 5.55 4.99
C PRO A 75 -7.97 5.12 6.39
N THR A 76 -7.95 6.06 7.32
CA THR A 76 -8.25 5.85 8.75
C THR A 76 -9.74 5.85 9.05
N GLY A 77 -10.55 6.46 8.19
CA GLY A 77 -11.96 6.74 8.45
C GLY A 77 -12.20 8.09 9.12
N ASP A 78 -11.15 8.83 9.52
CA ASP A 78 -11.24 10.24 9.88
C ASP A 78 -11.07 11.11 8.62
N PRO A 79 -12.13 11.79 8.12
CA PRO A 79 -12.03 12.61 6.92
C PRO A 79 -11.00 13.74 7.01
N ALA A 80 -10.75 14.28 8.21
CA ALA A 80 -9.79 15.37 8.39
C ALA A 80 -8.36 14.87 8.23
N PHE A 81 -8.06 13.70 8.81
CA PHE A 81 -6.76 13.07 8.65
C PHE A 81 -6.59 12.47 7.25
N ASP A 82 -7.60 11.82 6.70
CA ASP A 82 -7.54 11.13 5.40
C ASP A 82 -7.24 12.10 4.25
N ARG A 83 -7.72 13.35 4.32
CA ARG A 83 -7.31 14.40 3.36
C ARG A 83 -5.79 14.59 3.29
N LYS A 84 -5.06 14.38 4.40
CA LYS A 84 -3.59 14.47 4.45
C LYS A 84 -2.91 13.30 3.75
N LEU A 85 -3.61 12.18 3.54
CA LEU A 85 -3.11 10.97 2.88
C LEU A 85 -3.32 10.97 1.35
N LEU A 86 -4.06 11.94 0.79
CA LEU A 86 -4.24 12.06 -0.67
C LEU A 86 -2.90 12.41 -1.34
N CYS A 87 -2.51 11.66 -2.37
CA CYS A 87 -1.25 11.83 -3.07
C CYS A 87 -1.27 13.13 -3.92
N PRO A 88 -0.22 13.98 -3.85
CA PRO A 88 0.97 13.87 -3.02
C PRO A 88 0.59 14.21 -1.58
N CYS A 89 0.87 13.28 -0.66
CA CYS A 89 0.40 13.43 0.72
C CYS A 89 1.05 14.62 1.40
N HIS A 90 0.35 15.20 2.38
CA HIS A 90 0.83 16.32 3.18
C HIS A 90 2.25 16.09 3.75
N PHE A 91 2.55 14.84 4.08
CA PHE A 91 3.81 14.41 4.69
C PHE A 91 4.98 14.26 3.69
N ALA A 92 4.73 14.28 2.37
CA ALA A 92 5.73 13.89 1.38
C ALA A 92 6.98 14.78 1.41
N LEU A 93 6.82 16.10 1.52
CA LEU A 93 7.95 17.03 1.55
C LEU A 93 8.79 16.87 2.82
N ALA A 94 8.15 16.70 3.98
CA ALA A 94 8.85 16.47 5.25
C ALA A 94 9.60 15.13 5.28
N ASP A 95 9.06 14.09 4.63
CA ASP A 95 9.79 12.82 4.45
C ASP A 95 11.01 13.01 3.55
N ILE A 96 10.85 13.73 2.42
CA ILE A 96 11.95 14.00 1.49
C ILE A 96 13.07 14.80 2.15
N GLU A 97 12.74 15.81 2.94
CA GLU A 97 13.72 16.61 3.68
C GLU A 97 14.52 15.76 4.67
N ALA A 98 13.85 14.84 5.38
CA ALA A 98 14.50 14.06 6.43
C ALA A 98 15.29 12.85 5.91
N LYS A 99 14.80 12.15 4.89
CA LYS A 99 15.39 10.88 4.40
C LYS A 99 15.62 10.84 2.88
N GLY A 100 15.54 11.97 2.20
CA GLY A 100 15.81 12.10 0.77
C GLY A 100 14.68 11.66 -0.17
N THR A 101 13.72 10.85 0.30
CA THR A 101 12.56 10.40 -0.47
C THR A 101 11.27 10.50 0.34
N CYS A 102 10.12 10.63 -0.35
CA CYS A 102 8.84 10.49 0.33
C CYS A 102 8.67 9.04 0.79
N HIS A 103 7.82 8.77 1.78
CA HIS A 103 7.70 7.42 2.35
C HIS A 103 7.56 6.29 1.31
N CYS A 104 6.69 6.47 0.31
CA CYS A 104 6.49 5.48 -0.74
C CYS A 104 7.60 5.40 -1.80
N VAL A 105 8.65 6.22 -1.69
CA VAL A 105 9.77 6.31 -2.63
C VAL A 105 9.29 6.66 -4.06
N LEU A 106 8.22 7.45 -4.17
CA LEU A 106 7.71 8.00 -5.44
C LEU A 106 8.51 9.23 -5.88
N PHE A 107 8.75 10.13 -4.93
CA PHE A 107 9.46 11.40 -5.09
C PHE A 107 10.73 11.40 -4.24
N GLY A 108 11.74 12.13 -4.70
CA GLY A 108 13.00 12.34 -3.99
C GLY A 108 13.54 13.75 -4.19
N ARG A 109 14.47 14.17 -3.33
CA ARG A 109 15.18 15.45 -3.50
C ARG A 109 15.99 15.44 -4.79
N ALA A 110 16.31 16.62 -5.30
CA ALA A 110 17.22 16.75 -6.43
C ALA A 110 18.60 16.13 -6.12
N GLY A 111 19.19 15.49 -7.13
CA GLY A 111 20.52 14.89 -7.05
C GLY A 111 20.59 13.61 -6.22
N LEU A 112 19.49 12.88 -6.04
CA LEU A 112 19.57 11.51 -5.49
C LEU A 112 20.33 10.61 -6.46
N THR A 113 21.32 9.91 -5.95
CA THR A 113 22.08 8.92 -6.71
C THR A 113 21.28 7.63 -6.91
N GLU A 114 21.67 6.82 -7.88
CA GLU A 114 21.09 5.49 -8.12
C GLU A 114 21.18 4.60 -6.85
N ALA A 115 22.30 4.67 -6.13
CA ALA A 115 22.52 3.92 -4.91
C ALA A 115 21.56 4.35 -3.78
N GLU A 116 21.29 5.65 -3.65
CA GLU A 116 20.33 6.17 -2.66
C GLU A 116 18.90 5.75 -3.00
N TRP A 117 18.50 5.78 -4.28
CA TRP A 117 17.20 5.24 -4.72
C TRP A 117 17.07 3.76 -4.39
N ALA A 118 18.09 2.96 -4.72
CA ALA A 118 18.09 1.53 -4.44
C ALA A 118 18.01 1.24 -2.93
N ALA A 119 18.71 2.01 -2.10
CA ALA A 119 18.67 1.90 -0.64
C ALA A 119 17.27 2.23 -0.09
N ALA A 120 16.66 3.34 -0.53
CA ALA A 120 15.32 3.75 -0.12
C ALA A 120 14.27 2.69 -0.49
N GLU A 121 14.35 2.10 -1.69
CA GLU A 121 13.47 1.00 -2.07
C GLU A 121 13.69 -0.27 -1.25
N ALA A 122 14.94 -0.60 -0.93
CA ALA A 122 15.26 -1.77 -0.12
C ALA A 122 14.72 -1.62 1.31
N GLU A 123 14.80 -0.41 1.85
CA GLU A 123 14.19 -0.05 3.13
C GLU A 123 12.66 -0.18 3.10
N LEU A 124 11.99 0.43 2.11
CA LEU A 124 10.53 0.29 1.97
C LEU A 124 10.12 -1.18 1.82
N LYS A 125 10.85 -1.96 1.01
CA LYS A 125 10.57 -3.40 0.84
C LYS A 125 10.74 -4.18 2.14
N ARG A 126 11.68 -3.80 3.02
CA ARG A 126 11.84 -4.41 4.34
C ARG A 126 10.66 -4.07 5.25
N GLU A 127 10.25 -2.81 5.30
CA GLU A 127 9.11 -2.36 6.10
C GLU A 127 7.80 -3.05 5.70
N TYR A 128 7.53 -3.16 4.40
CA TYR A 128 6.25 -3.68 3.89
C TYR A 128 6.25 -5.19 3.62
N ARG A 129 7.34 -5.92 3.90
CA ARG A 129 7.38 -7.40 3.80
C ARG A 129 7.81 -8.04 5.13
N PRO A 130 7.11 -7.74 6.25
CA PRO A 130 7.42 -8.40 7.51
C PRO A 130 7.01 -9.86 7.46
N ARG A 131 7.48 -10.63 8.45
CA ARG A 131 6.86 -11.91 8.76
C ARG A 131 5.46 -11.64 9.30
N LEU A 132 4.44 -12.13 8.60
CA LEU A 132 3.05 -11.97 9.02
C LEU A 132 2.79 -12.75 10.33
N ASN A 133 1.99 -12.17 11.22
CA ASN A 133 1.43 -12.87 12.38
C ASN A 133 0.22 -13.70 11.93
N LEU A 134 0.50 -14.73 11.14
CA LEU A 134 -0.47 -15.61 10.51
C LEU A 134 -0.36 -17.02 11.11
N VAL A 135 -1.43 -17.47 11.77
CA VAL A 135 -1.56 -18.84 12.31
C VAL A 135 -2.72 -19.54 11.62
N GLY A 136 -2.39 -20.52 10.77
CA GLY A 136 -3.38 -21.11 9.86
C GLY A 136 -3.98 -20.05 8.94
N ASN A 137 -5.29 -19.85 9.03
CA ASN A 137 -6.04 -18.85 8.28
C ASN A 137 -6.41 -17.61 9.12
N ARG A 138 -5.78 -17.42 10.27
CA ARG A 138 -6.00 -16.26 11.16
C ARG A 138 -4.79 -15.33 11.13
N LEU A 139 -4.98 -14.12 10.62
CA LEU A 139 -4.01 -13.03 10.60
C LEU A 139 -4.32 -12.02 11.71
N ASP A 140 -3.35 -11.70 12.57
CA ASP A 140 -3.44 -10.53 13.46
C ASP A 140 -2.58 -9.41 12.89
N THR A 141 -3.19 -8.27 12.57
CA THR A 141 -2.52 -7.15 11.91
C THR A 141 -2.00 -6.09 12.87
N ARG A 142 -2.29 -6.23 14.18
CA ARG A 142 -1.99 -5.21 15.20
C ARG A 142 -0.52 -5.26 15.64
N GLY A 143 -0.14 -4.28 16.47
CA GLY A 143 1.17 -4.24 17.13
C GLY A 143 2.33 -3.90 16.20
N GLN A 144 2.05 -3.29 15.04
CA GLN A 144 3.07 -2.83 14.11
C GLN A 144 3.72 -1.54 14.63
N PRO A 145 4.97 -1.25 14.23
CA PRO A 145 5.57 0.05 14.48
C PRO A 145 4.73 1.14 13.79
N LYS A 146 4.68 2.33 14.42
CA LYS A 146 3.98 3.49 13.87
C LYS A 146 4.93 4.39 13.12
N ASP A 147 4.52 4.87 11.94
CA ASP A 147 5.20 5.94 11.23
C ASP A 147 5.22 7.19 12.13
N PRO A 148 6.39 7.78 12.42
CA PRO A 148 6.51 8.85 13.41
C PRO A 148 5.78 10.13 13.01
N ARG A 149 5.51 10.35 11.71
CA ARG A 149 4.80 11.56 11.23
C ARG A 149 3.30 11.36 11.15
N ARG A 150 2.86 10.16 10.77
CA ARG A 150 1.44 9.85 10.55
C ARG A 150 0.77 9.21 11.77
N GLY A 151 1.53 8.56 12.65
CA GLY A 151 0.98 7.76 13.75
C GLY A 151 0.27 6.47 13.29
N LEU A 152 0.47 6.08 12.04
CA LEU A 152 -0.17 4.91 11.42
C LEU A 152 0.76 3.71 11.40
N ASP A 153 0.17 2.53 11.49
CA ASP A 153 0.89 1.25 11.47
C ASP A 153 1.62 1.04 10.14
N VAL A 154 2.86 0.55 10.20
CA VAL A 154 3.68 0.20 9.04
C VAL A 154 4.16 -1.26 9.16
N PRO A 155 3.72 -2.17 8.28
CA PRO A 155 2.67 -1.97 7.28
C PRO A 155 1.27 -1.95 7.91
N ASP A 156 0.34 -1.23 7.29
CA ASP A 156 -1.06 -1.20 7.73
C ASP A 156 -1.77 -2.57 7.54
N ALA A 157 -3.01 -2.67 8.03
CA ALA A 157 -3.76 -3.91 7.97
C ALA A 157 -4.07 -4.34 6.52
N MET A 158 -4.39 -3.40 5.64
CA MET A 158 -4.66 -3.68 4.22
C MET A 158 -3.46 -4.33 3.51
N HIS A 159 -2.25 -3.83 3.75
CA HIS A 159 -1.02 -4.38 3.18
C HIS A 159 -0.73 -5.78 3.70
N GLN A 160 -0.92 -6.02 5.00
CA GLN A 160 -0.77 -7.34 5.60
C GLN A 160 -1.81 -8.33 5.04
N VAL A 161 -3.07 -7.90 4.89
CA VAL A 161 -4.15 -8.73 4.32
C VAL A 161 -3.88 -9.08 2.86
N LYS A 162 -3.50 -8.10 2.02
CA LYS A 162 -3.16 -8.36 0.61
C LYS A 162 -2.03 -9.41 0.51
N GLN A 163 -1.04 -9.36 1.41
CA GLN A 163 0.01 -10.38 1.48
C GLN A 163 -0.51 -11.74 1.95
N ALA A 164 -1.29 -11.79 3.03
CA ALA A 164 -1.86 -13.04 3.54
C ALA A 164 -2.75 -13.75 2.51
N LEU A 165 -3.54 -12.99 1.74
CA LEU A 165 -4.35 -13.53 0.64
C LEU A 165 -3.50 -14.19 -0.46
N THR A 166 -2.22 -13.87 -0.58
CA THR A 166 -1.34 -14.58 -1.52
C THR A 166 -0.88 -15.95 -1.00
N ALA A 167 -0.89 -16.14 0.33
CA ALA A 167 -0.37 -17.30 1.03
C ALA A 167 -1.45 -18.29 1.50
N VAL A 168 -2.64 -17.78 1.84
CA VAL A 168 -3.76 -18.56 2.40
C VAL A 168 -4.68 -19.09 1.30
N LYS A 169 -5.17 -20.32 1.49
CA LYS A 169 -6.27 -20.93 0.73
C LYS A 169 -7.54 -20.91 1.58
N GLY A 170 -8.70 -20.67 0.94
CA GLY A 170 -9.99 -20.56 1.63
C GLY A 170 -10.16 -19.22 2.35
N ASP A 171 -11.03 -19.22 3.35
CA ASP A 171 -11.40 -18.05 4.12
C ASP A 171 -10.23 -17.50 4.94
N LEU A 172 -10.18 -16.18 5.11
CA LEU A 172 -9.17 -15.50 5.91
C LEU A 172 -9.86 -14.75 7.04
N THR A 173 -9.52 -15.10 8.28
CA THR A 173 -9.91 -14.34 9.47
C THR A 173 -8.81 -13.34 9.80
N VAL A 174 -9.18 -12.08 10.03
CA VAL A 174 -8.26 -10.98 10.26
C VAL A 174 -8.64 -10.28 11.56
N VAL A 175 -7.68 -10.05 12.44
CA VAL A 175 -7.84 -9.16 13.59
C VAL A 175 -7.23 -7.81 13.24
N VAL A 176 -8.03 -6.75 13.33
CA VAL A 176 -7.63 -5.36 13.09
C VAL A 176 -7.83 -4.51 14.34
N GLY A 177 -7.03 -3.46 14.49
CA GLY A 177 -7.03 -2.62 15.68
C GLY A 177 -8.02 -1.45 15.65
N GLN A 178 -8.52 -1.09 14.47
CA GLN A 178 -9.27 0.15 14.26
C GLN A 178 -10.54 -0.07 13.42
N PRO A 179 -11.64 0.67 13.68
CA PRO A 179 -12.85 0.61 12.87
C PRO A 179 -12.62 0.92 11.39
N GLY A 180 -11.73 1.86 11.07
CA GLY A 180 -11.39 2.23 9.70
C GLY A 180 -10.89 1.05 8.87
N SER A 181 -10.01 0.22 9.45
CA SER A 181 -9.52 -1.00 8.80
C SER A 181 -10.64 -2.00 8.54
N VAL A 182 -11.64 -2.11 9.41
CA VAL A 182 -12.83 -2.97 9.15
C VAL A 182 -13.56 -2.53 7.89
N GLU A 183 -13.81 -1.24 7.75
CA GLU A 183 -14.49 -0.67 6.58
C GLU A 183 -13.64 -0.81 5.30
N ASN A 184 -12.31 -0.64 5.41
CA ASN A 184 -11.40 -0.89 4.30
C ASN A 184 -11.45 -2.35 3.82
N LEU A 185 -11.49 -3.31 4.75
CA LEU A 185 -11.63 -4.73 4.42
C LEU A 185 -13.00 -5.07 3.83
N LYS A 186 -14.07 -4.39 4.27
CA LYS A 186 -15.39 -4.51 3.65
C LYS A 186 -15.39 -4.06 2.19
N ARG A 187 -14.70 -2.96 1.88
CA ARG A 187 -14.52 -2.48 0.50
C ARG A 187 -13.70 -3.45 -0.32
N LEU A 188 -12.62 -3.99 0.24
CA LEU A 188 -11.81 -5.01 -0.42
C LEU A 188 -12.66 -6.24 -0.75
N ALA A 189 -13.47 -6.72 0.20
CA ALA A 189 -14.35 -7.86 0.00
C ALA A 189 -15.31 -7.62 -1.16
N ARG A 190 -15.96 -6.45 -1.21
CA ARG A 190 -16.86 -6.07 -2.31
C ARG A 190 -16.15 -6.08 -3.66
N VAL A 191 -14.98 -5.45 -3.77
CA VAL A 191 -14.22 -5.36 -5.03
C VAL A 191 -13.72 -6.73 -5.49
N ARG A 192 -13.43 -7.63 -4.54
CA ARG A 192 -12.93 -8.98 -4.82
C ARG A 192 -14.03 -10.05 -4.94
N GLY A 193 -15.29 -9.69 -4.69
CA GLY A 193 -16.41 -10.64 -4.67
C GLY A 193 -16.34 -11.63 -3.50
N PHE A 194 -15.72 -11.25 -2.38
CA PHE A 194 -15.63 -12.08 -1.18
C PHE A 194 -16.86 -11.87 -0.30
N GLY A 195 -17.26 -12.93 0.42
CA GLY A 195 -18.15 -12.78 1.57
C GLY A 195 -17.45 -11.99 2.69
N PHE A 196 -18.22 -11.24 3.47
CA PHE A 196 -17.69 -10.38 4.52
C PHE A 196 -18.54 -10.49 5.78
N GLU A 197 -17.88 -10.74 6.91
CA GLU A 197 -18.46 -10.67 8.25
C GLU A 197 -17.48 -9.98 9.18
N SER A 198 -18.01 -9.25 10.18
CA SER A 198 -17.17 -8.60 11.19
C SER A 198 -17.86 -8.60 12.55
N ARG A 199 -17.07 -8.74 13.62
CA ARG A 199 -17.52 -8.56 15.01
C ARG A 199 -16.45 -7.83 15.84
N GLN A 200 -16.89 -7.02 16.78
CA GLN A 200 -15.99 -6.40 17.75
C GLN A 200 -15.65 -7.41 18.86
N LEU A 201 -14.37 -7.59 19.15
CA LEU A 201 -13.86 -8.47 20.21
C LEU A 201 -13.56 -7.68 21.49
N ALA A 202 -13.04 -6.47 21.35
CA ALA A 202 -12.67 -5.53 22.42
C ALA A 202 -12.69 -4.08 21.88
N PRO A 203 -12.54 -3.03 22.71
CA PRO A 203 -12.58 -1.63 22.26
C PRO A 203 -11.68 -1.33 21.06
N GLU A 204 -10.49 -1.93 20.98
CA GLU A 204 -9.52 -1.77 19.89
C GLU A 204 -9.17 -3.10 19.21
N ALA A 205 -10.15 -4.00 19.12
CA ALA A 205 -9.97 -5.28 18.45
C ALA A 205 -11.24 -5.70 17.72
N TYR A 206 -11.12 -5.86 16.41
CA TYR A 206 -12.19 -6.30 15.53
C TYR A 206 -11.74 -7.53 14.78
N GLU A 207 -12.62 -8.52 14.71
CA GLU A 207 -12.42 -9.68 13.86
C GLU A 207 -13.22 -9.52 12.58
N VAL A 208 -12.57 -9.76 11.45
CA VAL A 208 -13.14 -9.71 10.11
C VAL A 208 -12.90 -11.04 9.42
N THR A 209 -13.93 -11.65 8.86
CA THR A 209 -13.80 -12.87 8.05
C THR A 209 -14.06 -12.53 6.59
N LEU A 210 -13.07 -12.78 5.74
CA LEU A 210 -13.14 -12.68 4.29
C LEU A 210 -13.35 -14.08 3.71
N ARG A 211 -14.55 -14.34 3.17
CA ARG A 211 -14.90 -15.65 2.60
C ARG A 211 -14.63 -15.68 1.11
N ARG A 212 -13.82 -16.62 0.63
CA ARG A 212 -13.54 -16.71 -0.81
C ARG A 212 -14.69 -17.38 -1.56
N PRO A 213 -14.95 -16.98 -2.81
CA PRO A 213 -15.84 -17.71 -3.69
C PRO A 213 -15.29 -19.10 -4.02
#